data_AF-A0A357YF73-F1
#
_entry.id   AF-A0A357YF73-F1
#
_cell.length_a   1.000
_cell.length_b   1.000
_cell.length_c   1.000
_cell.angle_alpha   90.00
_cell.angle_beta   90.00
_cell.angle_gamma   90.00
#
_symmetry.space_group_name_H-M   'P 1'
#
loop_
_entity.id
_entity.type
_entity.pdbx_description
1 polymer ?
#
loop_
_entity_poly.entity_id
_entity_poly.type
_entity_poly.pdbx_seq_one_letter_code
_entity_poly.pdbx_strand_id
1 'polypeptide(L)'
;MHGKKFALYGDPDYLLGYVSFLLEMGAIPYHILCSKGTKKLEKEIQALLDASLDGKGCTIYMNKDLWHLRSLVVTDPVDGIIGDTHGKFAARDAGIPLFRFGFPNFDRVNLHRYPLIGYSGAINMLTAICNKFLDIKDETCEERFFEMMR
;
A
#
# COMPACT_ATOMS: atom_id res chain seq x y z
N MET A 1 2.97 -5.24 -11.25
CA MET A 1 3.33 -4.51 -10.02
C MET A 1 4.42 -3.47 -10.25
N HIS A 2 5.36 -3.73 -11.16
CA HIS A 2 6.45 -2.80 -11.47
C HIS A 2 5.98 -1.36 -11.71
N GLY A 3 6.59 -0.41 -10.99
CA GLY A 3 6.35 1.03 -11.13
C GLY A 3 5.03 1.56 -10.53
N LYS A 4 4.23 0.70 -9.87
CA LYS A 4 3.01 1.15 -9.18
C LYS A 4 3.34 1.87 -7.88
N LYS A 5 2.73 3.03 -7.66
CA LYS A 5 2.94 3.85 -6.47
C LYS A 5 1.96 3.47 -5.37
N PHE A 6 2.47 3.24 -4.16
CA PHE A 6 1.64 2.92 -2.99
C PHE A 6 1.81 3.95 -1.88
N ALA A 7 0.69 4.26 -1.21
CA ALA A 7 0.69 4.90 0.10
C ALA A 7 0.48 3.84 1.19
N LEU A 8 1.34 3.85 2.20
CA LEU A 8 1.33 2.91 3.31
C LEU A 8 1.07 3.65 4.61
N TYR A 9 0.22 3.08 5.47
CA TYR A 9 0.17 3.49 6.87
C TYR A 9 -0.16 2.31 7.77
N GLY A 10 0.31 2.37 9.01
CA GLY A 10 0.09 1.31 9.99
C GLY A 10 1.09 1.37 11.13
N ASP A 11 1.16 0.27 11.87
CA ASP A 11 2.13 0.12 12.94
C ASP A 11 3.57 -0.03 12.40
N PRO A 12 4.55 0.40 13.19
CA PRO A 12 5.99 0.25 12.94
C PRO A 12 6.44 -1.01 12.21
N ASP A 13 6.16 -2.18 12.79
CA ASP A 13 6.71 -3.46 12.32
C ASP A 13 6.05 -3.90 11.01
N TYR A 14 4.74 -3.63 10.85
CA TYR A 14 4.03 -3.92 9.61
C TYR A 14 4.55 -3.07 8.44
N LEU A 15 4.85 -1.79 8.69
CA LEU A 15 5.38 -0.90 7.66
C LEU A 15 6.73 -1.39 7.12
N LEU A 16 7.64 -1.84 7.99
CA LEU A 16 8.92 -2.40 7.55
C LEU A 16 8.70 -3.63 6.64
N GLY A 17 7.81 -4.54 7.03
CA GLY A 17 7.46 -5.71 6.22
C GLY A 17 6.84 -5.33 4.87
N TYR A 18 5.91 -4.38 4.85
CA TYR A 18 5.25 -3.93 3.63
C TYR A 18 6.19 -3.19 2.68
N VAL A 19 7.08 -2.35 3.21
CA VAL A 19 8.09 -1.66 2.40
C VAL A 19 9.04 -2.67 1.77
N SER A 20 9.58 -3.62 2.54
CA SER A 20 10.46 -4.66 2.01
C SER A 20 9.77 -5.47 0.91
N PHE A 21 8.53 -5.92 1.16
CA PHE A 21 7.74 -6.68 0.20
C PHE A 21 7.46 -5.91 -1.10
N LEU A 22 7.12 -4.62 -1.00
CA LEU A 22 6.84 -3.81 -2.19
C LEU A 22 8.11 -3.55 -3.01
N LEU A 23 9.24 -3.31 -2.36
CA LEU A 23 10.52 -3.14 -3.04
C LEU A 23 10.95 -4.42 -3.78
N GLU A 24 10.76 -5.59 -3.18
CA GLU A 24 11.03 -6.88 -3.85
C GLU A 24 10.14 -7.11 -5.08
N MET A 25 8.91 -6.59 -5.05
CA MET A 25 7.96 -6.68 -6.17
C MET A 25 8.16 -5.61 -7.24
N GLY A 26 9.13 -4.70 -7.07
CA GLY A 26 9.37 -3.55 -7.96
C GLY A 26 8.29 -2.46 -7.89
N ALA A 27 7.51 -2.43 -6.80
CA ALA A 27 6.55 -1.39 -6.52
C ALA A 27 7.23 -0.24 -5.74
N ILE A 28 6.69 0.98 -5.87
CA ILE A 28 7.26 2.19 -5.29
C ILE A 28 6.45 2.58 -4.04
N PRO A 29 6.96 2.37 -2.82
CA PRO A 29 6.29 2.80 -1.58
C PRO A 29 6.47 4.31 -1.35
N TYR A 30 5.71 5.11 -2.10
CA TYR A 30 5.94 6.54 -2.26
C TYR A 30 5.62 7.38 -1.00
N HIS A 31 4.53 7.08 -0.30
CA HIS A 31 4.17 7.76 0.95
C HIS A 31 4.08 6.74 2.08
N ILE A 32 4.99 6.84 3.05
CA ILE A 32 5.02 5.92 4.19
C ILE A 32 4.70 6.73 5.44
N LEU A 33 3.56 6.46 6.07
CA LEU A 33 3.08 7.21 7.22
C LEU A 33 2.97 6.32 8.46
N CYS A 34 3.62 6.72 9.55
CA CYS A 34 3.50 6.07 10.84
C CYS A 34 3.06 7.07 11.90
N SER A 35 1.87 6.86 12.46
CA SER A 35 1.31 7.75 13.50
C SER A 35 2.06 7.62 14.83
N LYS A 36 2.57 6.42 15.17
CA LYS A 36 3.41 6.17 16.35
C LYS A 36 4.87 5.90 15.96
N GLY A 37 5.44 6.83 15.20
CA GLY A 37 6.78 6.68 14.63
C GLY A 37 7.89 7.14 15.58
N THR A 38 8.95 6.33 15.70
CA THR A 38 10.19 6.72 16.40
C THR A 38 11.28 7.06 15.38
N LYS A 39 12.20 7.98 15.70
CA LYS A 39 13.34 8.33 14.83
C LYS A 39 14.24 7.14 14.45
N LYS A 40 14.27 6.08 15.26
CA LYS A 40 15.00 4.84 14.94
C LYS A 40 14.40 4.14 13.72
N LEU A 41 13.08 4.02 13.70
CA LEU A 41 12.33 3.39 12.63
C LEU A 41 12.47 4.16 11.31
N GLU A 42 12.52 5.48 11.38
CA GLU A 42 12.74 6.31 10.19
C GLU A 42 14.07 5.98 9.53
N LYS A 43 15.14 5.75 10.31
CA LYS A 43 16.44 5.34 9.78
C LYS A 43 16.40 3.94 9.20
N GLU A 44 15.67 3.01 9.80
CA GLU A 44 15.53 1.64 9.29
C GLU A 44 14.78 1.61 7.96
N ILE A 45 13.66 2.33 7.86
CA ILE A 45 12.93 2.47 6.60
C ILE A 45 13.79 3.17 5.56
N GLN A 46 14.49 4.25 5.91
CA GLN A 46 15.37 4.95 4.98
C GLN A 46 16.48 4.02 4.45
N ALA A 47 17.10 3.21 5.31
CA ALA A 47 18.11 2.24 4.90
C ALA A 47 17.55 1.18 3.93
N LEU A 48 16.30 0.74 4.12
CA LEU A 48 15.62 -0.16 3.18
C LEU A 48 15.33 0.51 1.84
N LEU A 49 14.91 1.77 1.85
CA LEU A 49 14.67 2.54 0.64
C LEU A 49 15.95 2.82 -0.14
N ASP A 50 17.05 3.15 0.55
CA ASP A 50 18.35 3.42 -0.06
C ASP A 50 18.97 2.18 -0.70
N ALA A 51 18.59 0.98 -0.23
CA ALA A 51 19.06 -0.29 -0.78
C ALA A 51 18.44 -0.63 -2.15
N SER A 52 17.31 -0.01 -2.53
CA SER A 52 16.60 -0.29 -3.77
C SER A 52 16.52 0.93 -4.70
N LEU A 53 16.63 0.69 -6.01
CA LEU A 53 16.46 1.72 -7.03
C LEU A 53 15.04 2.32 -7.02
N ASP A 54 14.04 1.53 -6.62
CA ASP A 54 12.62 1.91 -6.54
C ASP A 54 12.31 2.76 -5.30
N GLY A 55 13.26 2.93 -4.38
CA GLY A 55 13.13 3.81 -3.22
C GLY A 55 13.29 5.30 -3.55
N LYS A 56 13.74 5.66 -4.76
CA LYS A 56 14.00 7.05 -5.14
C LYS A 56 12.71 7.88 -5.17
N GLY A 57 12.64 8.87 -4.27
CA GLY A 57 11.51 9.79 -4.15
C GLY A 57 10.46 9.39 -3.11
N CYS A 58 10.71 8.33 -2.34
CA CYS A 58 9.82 7.94 -1.24
C CYS A 58 9.95 8.93 -0.08
N THR A 59 8.81 9.25 0.54
CA THR A 59 8.72 10.20 1.64
C THR A 59 8.18 9.51 2.90
N ILE A 60 8.93 9.64 3.98
CA ILE A 60 8.58 9.06 5.29
C ILE A 60 7.97 10.15 6.16
N TYR A 61 6.80 9.86 6.73
CA TYR A 61 6.06 10.76 7.59
C TYR A 61 5.86 10.14 8.97
N MET A 62 6.66 10.60 9.94
CA MET A 62 6.54 10.19 11.34
C MET A 62 5.63 11.12 12.13
N ASN A 63 4.83 10.55 13.04
CA ASN A 63 3.90 11.26 13.92
C ASN A 63 2.91 12.14 13.15
N LYS A 64 2.43 11.61 12.03
CA LYS A 64 1.38 12.22 11.20
C LYS A 64 0.14 11.33 11.22
N ASP A 65 -1.00 11.96 10.98
CA ASP A 65 -2.30 11.29 11.01
C ASP A 65 -2.85 11.01 9.61
N LEU A 66 -3.89 10.20 9.55
CA LEU A 66 -4.64 9.88 8.33
C LEU A 66 -5.17 11.12 7.59
N TRP A 67 -5.42 12.23 8.28
CA TRP A 67 -5.81 13.48 7.63
C TRP A 67 -4.67 14.10 6.79
N HIS A 68 -3.43 13.94 7.26
CA HIS A 68 -2.26 14.31 6.48
C HIS A 68 -2.11 13.39 5.28
N LEU A 69 -2.30 12.08 5.46
CA LEU A 69 -2.29 11.11 4.37
C LEU A 69 -3.31 11.46 3.28
N ARG A 70 -4.53 11.82 3.68
CA ARG A 70 -5.58 12.28 2.76
C ARG A 70 -5.11 13.47 1.92
N SER A 71 -4.48 14.46 2.56
CA SER A 71 -3.97 15.64 1.85
C SER A 71 -2.87 15.26 0.85
N LEU A 72 -1.93 14.39 1.27
CA LEU A 72 -0.84 13.90 0.42
C LEU A 72 -1.35 13.17 -0.81
N VAL A 73 -2.27 12.22 -0.61
CA VAL A 73 -2.84 11.39 -1.68
C VAL A 73 -3.65 12.23 -2.68
N VAL A 74 -4.24 13.34 -2.24
CA VAL A 74 -4.96 14.27 -3.14
C VAL A 74 -3.98 15.16 -3.91
N THR A 75 -2.88 15.59 -3.30
CA THR A 75 -1.88 16.44 -3.98
C THR A 75 -0.97 15.66 -4.92
N ASP A 76 -0.62 14.43 -4.55
CA ASP A 76 0.23 13.54 -5.35
C ASP A 76 -0.43 12.15 -5.44
N PRO A 77 -1.09 11.85 -6.57
CA PRO A 77 -1.91 10.66 -6.70
C PRO A 77 -1.05 9.39 -6.72
N VAL A 78 -1.52 8.37 -6.00
CA VAL A 78 -0.92 7.03 -5.94
C VAL A 78 -1.87 5.99 -6.55
N ASP A 79 -1.34 4.83 -6.93
CA ASP A 79 -2.15 3.76 -7.53
C ASP A 79 -2.92 2.91 -6.50
N GLY A 80 -2.46 2.89 -5.24
CA GLY A 80 -3.10 2.11 -4.19
C GLY A 80 -2.71 2.55 -2.78
N ILE A 81 -3.61 2.32 -1.83
CA ILE A 81 -3.36 2.56 -0.41
C ILE A 81 -3.38 1.23 0.32
N ILE A 82 -2.38 0.95 1.18
CA ILE A 82 -2.39 -0.20 2.10
C ILE A 82 -2.56 0.31 3.53
N GLY A 83 -3.54 -0.26 4.25
CA GLY A 83 -3.74 0.00 5.66
C GLY A 83 -5.02 -0.62 6.20
N ASP A 84 -5.70 0.09 7.10
CA ASP A 84 -6.89 -0.35 7.82
C ASP A 84 -8.22 0.18 7.22
N THR A 85 -9.32 -0.01 7.95
CA THR A 85 -10.65 0.47 7.52
C THR A 85 -10.77 2.00 7.52
N HIS A 86 -9.98 2.71 8.34
CA HIS A 86 -10.08 4.17 8.44
C HIS A 86 -9.63 4.85 7.15
N GLY A 87 -8.70 4.24 6.40
CA GLY A 87 -8.31 4.71 5.07
C GLY A 87 -9.44 4.71 4.03
N LYS A 88 -10.60 4.09 4.31
CA LYS A 88 -11.76 4.09 3.39
C LYS A 88 -12.20 5.50 3.02
N PHE A 89 -12.15 6.44 3.96
CA PHE A 89 -12.54 7.83 3.69
C PHE A 89 -11.54 8.53 2.77
N ALA A 90 -10.23 8.36 3.02
CA ALA A 90 -9.19 8.91 2.16
C ALA A 90 -9.21 8.29 0.75
N ALA A 91 -9.42 6.98 0.67
CA ALA A 91 -9.55 6.24 -0.59
C ALA A 91 -10.75 6.72 -1.42
N ARG A 92 -11.90 6.96 -0.78
CA ARG A 92 -13.09 7.49 -1.45
C ARG A 92 -12.85 8.89 -2.00
N ASP A 93 -12.21 9.76 -1.22
CA ASP A 93 -11.99 11.15 -1.62
C ASP A 93 -10.98 11.27 -2.76
N ALA A 94 -9.99 10.38 -2.82
CA ALA A 94 -8.98 10.36 -3.87
C ALA A 94 -9.34 9.47 -5.07
N GLY A 95 -10.37 8.61 -4.97
CA GLY A 95 -10.75 7.67 -6.02
C GLY A 95 -9.75 6.52 -6.21
N ILE A 96 -9.00 6.15 -5.17
CA ILE A 96 -7.91 5.17 -5.22
C ILE A 96 -8.31 3.88 -4.47
N PRO A 97 -7.91 2.68 -4.93
CA PRO A 97 -8.21 1.44 -4.23
C PRO A 97 -7.50 1.34 -2.87
N LEU A 98 -8.23 0.81 -1.89
CA LEU A 98 -7.72 0.50 -0.55
C LEU A 98 -7.55 -1.00 -0.34
N PHE A 99 -6.31 -1.40 -0.09
CA PHE A 99 -5.89 -2.72 0.35
C PHE A 99 -5.89 -2.78 1.88
N ARG A 100 -6.67 -3.71 2.42
CA ARG A 100 -6.94 -3.81 3.86
C ARG A 100 -6.00 -4.80 4.54
N PHE A 101 -4.71 -4.47 4.54
CA PHE A 101 -3.70 -5.21 5.28
C PHE A 101 -3.30 -4.38 6.49
N GLY A 102 -3.93 -4.68 7.62
CA GLY A 102 -3.75 -3.93 8.84
C GLY A 102 -4.86 -4.20 9.85
N PHE A 103 -4.82 -3.46 10.94
CA PHE A 103 -5.82 -3.49 12.00
C PHE A 103 -6.25 -2.06 12.31
N PRO A 104 -7.55 -1.77 12.48
CA PRO A 104 -8.70 -2.68 12.45
C PRO A 104 -9.39 -2.84 11.09
N ASN A 105 -9.88 -4.06 10.81
CA ASN A 105 -10.68 -4.40 9.63
C ASN A 105 -12.16 -4.65 10.02
N PHE A 106 -12.98 -3.61 9.99
CA PHE A 106 -14.40 -3.68 10.39
C PHE A 106 -15.36 -3.93 9.22
N ASP A 107 -15.01 -3.47 8.02
CA ASP A 107 -15.93 -3.47 6.87
C ASP A 107 -15.83 -4.74 5.99
N ARG A 108 -15.01 -5.71 6.38
CA ARG A 108 -14.80 -6.97 5.66
C ARG A 108 -14.80 -8.15 6.62
N VAL A 109 -15.43 -9.24 6.19
CA VAL A 109 -15.61 -10.44 6.99
C VAL A 109 -14.43 -11.39 6.76
N ASN A 110 -13.94 -12.03 7.83
CA ASN A 110 -12.94 -13.10 7.81
C ASN A 110 -11.54 -12.77 7.27
N LEU A 111 -11.20 -11.51 6.96
CA LEU A 111 -9.85 -11.15 6.49
C LEU A 111 -8.74 -11.52 7.50
N HIS A 112 -9.05 -11.54 8.80
CA HIS A 112 -8.10 -11.93 9.86
C HIS A 112 -7.69 -13.41 9.81
N ARG A 113 -8.41 -14.26 9.07
CA ARG A 113 -8.11 -15.71 8.98
C ARG A 113 -7.01 -16.02 7.97
N TYR A 114 -6.75 -15.10 7.05
CA TYR A 114 -5.72 -15.29 6.04
C TYR A 114 -4.38 -14.80 6.60
N PRO A 115 -3.33 -15.62 6.53
CA PRO A 115 -2.01 -15.20 7.00
C PRO A 115 -1.47 -14.08 6.09
N LEU A 116 -0.77 -13.14 6.71
CA LEU A 116 0.04 -12.10 6.04
C LEU A 116 1.54 -12.33 6.22
N ILE A 117 1.94 -13.28 7.08
CA ILE A 117 3.33 -13.56 7.44
C ILE A 117 3.81 -14.84 6.75
N GLY A 118 5.08 -14.88 6.38
CA GLY A 118 5.73 -16.00 5.71
C GLY A 118 5.37 -16.11 4.23
N TYR A 119 5.86 -17.15 3.56
CA TYR A 119 5.63 -17.35 2.13
C TYR A 119 4.16 -17.43 1.76
N SER A 120 3.36 -18.15 2.56
CA SER A 120 1.91 -18.22 2.36
C SER A 120 1.25 -16.84 2.47
N GLY A 121 1.73 -15.99 3.38
CA GLY A 121 1.23 -14.63 3.54
C GLY A 121 1.60 -13.71 2.38
N ALA A 122 2.86 -13.78 1.92
CA ALA A 122 3.31 -13.05 0.74
C ALA A 122 2.49 -13.42 -0.51
N ILE A 123 2.22 -14.72 -0.72
CA ILE A 123 1.37 -15.19 -1.83
C ILE A 123 -0.05 -14.63 -1.72
N ASN A 124 -0.65 -14.63 -0.52
CA ASN A 124 -1.98 -14.07 -0.31
C ASN A 124 -2.03 -12.57 -0.60
N MET A 125 -1.05 -11.81 -0.09
CA MET A 125 -0.94 -10.38 -0.36
C MET A 125 -0.77 -10.10 -1.84
N LEU A 126 0.15 -10.81 -2.50
CA LEU A 126 0.41 -10.68 -3.92
C LEU A 126 -0.84 -10.94 -4.76
N THR A 127 -1.54 -12.04 -4.47
CA THR A 127 -2.76 -12.44 -5.17
C THR A 127 -3.85 -11.38 -5.01
N ALA A 128 -4.06 -10.88 -3.79
CA ALA A 128 -5.06 -9.86 -3.51
C ALA A 128 -4.73 -8.52 -4.19
N ILE A 129 -3.47 -8.12 -4.24
CA ILE A 129 -3.03 -6.88 -4.90
C ILE A 129 -3.19 -7.00 -6.41
N CYS A 130 -2.63 -8.05 -7.02
CA CYS A 130 -2.68 -8.24 -8.48
C CYS A 130 -4.12 -8.34 -9.00
N ASN A 131 -4.96 -9.17 -8.38
CA ASN A 131 -6.35 -9.34 -8.80
C ASN A 131 -7.11 -8.02 -8.74
N LYS A 132 -6.88 -7.21 -7.69
CA LYS A 132 -7.58 -5.93 -7.58
C LYS A 132 -7.18 -4.94 -8.68
N PHE A 133 -5.91 -4.93 -9.09
CA PHE A 133 -5.48 -4.10 -10.21
C PHE A 133 -6.04 -4.59 -11.55
N LEU A 134 -6.18 -5.91 -11.72
CA LEU A 134 -6.83 -6.47 -12.90
C LEU A 134 -8.31 -6.10 -12.95
N ASP A 135 -9.03 -6.22 -11.83
CA ASP A 135 -10.43 -5.78 -11.72
C ASP A 135 -10.59 -4.32 -12.13
N ILE A 136 -9.74 -3.43 -11.58
CA ILE A 136 -9.78 -1.99 -11.92
C ILE A 136 -9.47 -1.76 -13.39
N LYS A 137 -8.48 -2.49 -13.93
CA LYS A 137 -8.14 -2.39 -15.35
C LYS A 137 -9.30 -2.88 -16.22
N ASP A 138 -10.05 -3.90 -15.83
CA ASP A 138 -11.25 -4.34 -16.54
C ASP A 138 -12.40 -3.34 -16.45
N GLU A 139 -12.60 -2.71 -15.29
CA GLU A 139 -13.62 -1.66 -15.08
C GLU A 139 -13.33 -0.37 -15.87
N THR A 140 -12.06 -0.02 -16.07
CA THR A 140 -11.64 1.26 -16.68
C THR A 140 -11.28 1.16 -18.17
N CYS A 141 -11.18 -0.07 -18.68
CA CYS A 141 -10.71 -0.34 -20.03
C CYS A 141 -11.77 0.01 -21.09
N GLU A 142 -11.32 0.62 -22.19
CA GLU A 142 -12.16 0.76 -23.39
C GLU A 142 -12.45 -0.62 -24.01
N GLU A 143 -13.60 -0.78 -24.66
CA GLU A 143 -14.07 -2.06 -25.20
C GLU A 143 -13.05 -2.77 -26.11
N ARG A 144 -12.17 -2.01 -26.77
CA ARG A 144 -11.11 -2.53 -27.65
C ARG A 144 -9.97 -3.24 -26.93
N PHE A 145 -9.67 -2.84 -25.69
CA PHE A 145 -8.58 -3.40 -24.89
C PHE A 145 -9.08 -4.43 -23.86
N PHE A 146 -10.36 -4.80 -23.97
CA PHE A 146 -10.99 -5.79 -23.10
C PHE A 146 -10.58 -7.19 -23.55
N GLU A 147 -9.45 -7.64 -23.01
CA GLU A 147 -8.82 -8.91 -23.35
C GLU A 147 -9.29 -10.04 -22.43
N MET A 148 -9.47 -11.24 -23.01
CA MET A 148 -9.85 -12.43 -22.25
C MET A 148 -8.68 -13.04 -21.44
N MET A 149 -7.43 -12.79 -21.85
CA MET A 149 -6.22 -13.29 -21.17
C MET A 149 -5.28 -12.12 -20.87
N ARG A 150 -4.70 -12.10 -19.66
CA ARG A 150 -3.80 -11.05 -19.18
C ARG A 150 -2.63 -11.61 -18.38
#